data_AF-A0A812YD95-F1
#
_entry.id   AF-A0A812YD95-F1
#
_cell.length_a   1.000
_cell.length_b   1.000
_cell.length_c   1.000
_cell.angle_alpha   90.00
_cell.angle_beta   90.00
_cell.angle_gamma   90.00
#
_symmetry.space_group_name_H-M   'P 1'
#
loop_
_entity.id
_entity.type
_entity.pdbx_description
1 polymer ?
#
loop_
_entity_poly.entity_id
_entity_poly.type
_entity_poly.pdbx_seq_one_letter_code
_entity_poly.pdbx_strand_id
1 'polypeptide(L)'
;MGANGVLGVKWMHDNNRFVSQAVGTAVVLGKEPQSRIYAELPPPGPAICSTLRTAPEGFAVSSTLGIVTAAALSPYRDYGRGGGYSRNNQRTAMGELVALRQAMAKIQAAATSMGADAVLGVKIEALSIWNCSRFMCVLKGTAVRLSQFEEMVDQIPYHHSRVEVSAMQTPAKHLCVSRVLGLVSSVGYRQWRWGGFGVASNRRRDAESEQETFSAAVNSLIQQAQQAGANGVMGIKWTHDDDHRSSCLVGTAVVLSQKPGVPPPSSLDSGRNFFLSNSRSPPAGLAVAHTIGVFSGAGISSKLGGWSTQAIASIDEEALQAARACLEAQAAHAGCHAVLGVKLESPETGLVLLRGTGVQLAQTAS
;
A
#
# COMPACT_ATOMS: atom_id res chain seq x y z
N MET A 1 31.44 -14.45 19.52
CA MET A 1 30.55 -13.28 19.72
C MET A 1 29.14 -13.71 19.36
N GLY A 2 28.17 -13.54 20.25
CA GLY A 2 26.77 -13.90 19.98
C GLY A 2 26.07 -12.86 19.10
N ALA A 3 25.00 -13.26 18.42
CA ALA A 3 24.13 -12.32 17.72
C ALA A 3 23.56 -11.28 18.70
N ASN A 4 23.51 -10.02 18.29
CA ASN A 4 22.97 -8.90 19.06
C ASN A 4 21.78 -8.22 18.36
N GLY A 5 21.27 -8.81 17.27
CA GLY A 5 20.08 -8.34 16.56
C GLY A 5 19.40 -9.43 15.74
N VAL A 6 18.15 -9.17 15.32
CA VAL A 6 17.41 -10.02 14.38
C VAL A 6 16.83 -9.14 13.26
N LEU A 7 17.19 -9.42 12.01
CA LEU A 7 16.76 -8.67 10.83
C LEU A 7 15.81 -9.48 9.94
N GLY A 8 15.06 -8.78 9.10
CA GLY A 8 14.22 -9.42 8.08
C GLY A 8 13.06 -10.26 8.64
N VAL A 9 12.58 -9.94 9.86
CA VAL A 9 11.54 -10.72 10.53
C VAL A 9 10.29 -10.82 9.65
N LYS A 10 9.97 -12.04 9.23
CA LYS A 10 8.78 -12.39 8.46
C LYS A 10 7.85 -13.21 9.33
N TRP A 11 6.58 -12.86 9.27
CA TRP A 11 5.51 -13.62 9.91
C TRP A 11 4.87 -14.51 8.86
N MET A 12 4.69 -15.77 9.19
CA MET A 12 3.94 -16.74 8.41
C MET A 12 2.73 -17.13 9.23
N HIS A 13 1.55 -16.96 8.66
CA HIS A 13 0.31 -17.41 9.26
C HIS A 13 -0.21 -18.60 8.48
N ASP A 14 -0.48 -19.68 9.19
CA ASP A 14 -1.32 -20.74 8.67
C ASP A 14 -2.78 -20.38 8.99
N ASN A 15 -3.48 -19.88 7.98
CA ASN A 15 -4.89 -19.47 8.10
C ASN A 15 -5.81 -20.64 8.49
N ASN A 16 -5.42 -21.88 8.21
CA ASN A 16 -6.22 -23.07 8.52
C ASN A 16 -6.00 -23.56 9.95
N ARG A 17 -4.81 -23.32 10.52
CA ARG A 17 -4.42 -23.85 11.84
C ARG A 17 -4.24 -22.77 12.92
N PHE A 18 -4.41 -21.49 12.58
CA PHE A 18 -4.17 -20.35 13.47
C PHE A 18 -2.77 -20.36 14.10
N VAL A 19 -1.78 -20.89 13.38
CA VAL A 19 -0.38 -20.91 13.82
C VAL A 19 0.33 -19.70 13.22
N SER A 20 0.87 -18.85 14.09
CA SER A 20 1.78 -17.77 13.70
C SER A 20 3.21 -18.20 13.96
N GLN A 21 4.03 -18.22 12.90
CA GLN A 21 5.47 -18.40 13.01
C GLN A 21 6.17 -17.11 12.64
N ALA A 22 7.19 -16.73 13.43
CA ALA A 22 8.09 -15.63 13.10
C ALA A 22 9.46 -16.22 12.75
N VAL A 23 10.00 -15.83 11.60
CA VAL A 23 11.34 -16.21 11.16
C VAL A 23 12.13 -14.93 10.94
N GLY A 24 13.36 -14.89 11.44
CA GLY A 24 14.27 -13.76 11.27
C GLY A 24 15.72 -14.21 11.21
N THR A 25 16.58 -13.35 10.67
CA THR A 25 18.02 -13.60 10.55
C THR A 25 18.71 -13.01 11.76
N ALA A 26 19.33 -13.86 12.60
CA ALA A 26 20.19 -13.39 13.68
C ALA A 26 21.46 -12.74 13.11
N VAL A 27 21.82 -11.56 13.58
CA VAL A 27 22.96 -10.77 13.08
C VAL A 27 23.79 -10.19 14.21
N VAL A 28 25.03 -9.80 13.89
CA VAL A 28 25.88 -8.96 14.74
C VAL A 28 25.93 -7.56 14.13
N LEU A 29 25.22 -6.62 14.75
CA LEU A 29 25.22 -5.21 14.43
C LEU A 29 26.49 -4.55 14.99
N GLY A 30 27.17 -3.79 14.13
CA GLY A 30 28.23 -2.87 14.51
C GLY A 30 27.69 -1.45 14.75
N LYS A 31 28.51 -0.59 15.35
CA LYS A 31 28.19 0.84 15.47
C LYS A 31 28.72 1.56 14.24
N GLU A 32 27.85 2.17 13.45
CA GLU A 32 28.31 3.09 12.40
C GLU A 32 28.90 4.36 13.04
N PRO A 33 30.00 4.89 12.50
CA PRO A 33 30.50 6.20 12.92
C PRO A 33 29.45 7.26 12.58
N GLN A 34 28.89 7.91 13.60
CA GLN A 34 27.93 9.00 13.43
C GLN A 34 28.66 10.20 12.82
N SER A 35 28.31 10.56 11.59
CA SER A 35 28.91 11.70 10.87
C SER A 35 28.24 13.04 11.18
N ARG A 36 27.11 13.05 11.90
CA ARG A 36 26.30 14.24 12.18
C ARG A 36 25.86 14.28 13.65
N ILE A 37 25.74 15.50 14.19
CA ILE A 37 25.20 15.76 15.53
C ILE A 37 23.68 15.67 15.43
N TYR A 38 23.07 14.91 16.33
CA TYR A 38 21.63 14.74 16.41
C TYR A 38 21.13 15.23 17.77
N ALA A 39 20.04 15.99 17.75
CA ALA A 39 19.30 16.30 18.95
C ALA A 39 18.24 15.21 19.21
N GLU A 40 18.17 14.71 20.44
CA GLU A 40 17.04 13.88 20.87
C GLU A 40 15.76 14.72 20.88
N LEU A 41 14.68 14.12 20.40
CA LEU A 41 13.39 14.78 20.42
C LEU A 41 12.86 14.88 21.87
N PRO A 42 12.11 15.95 22.20
CA PRO A 42 11.39 16.01 23.46
C PRO A 42 10.44 14.81 23.59
N PRO A 43 10.02 14.45 24.83
CA PRO A 43 9.22 13.26 25.07
C PRO A 43 8.01 13.22 24.15
N PRO A 44 7.76 12.09 23.47
CA PRO A 44 6.84 12.07 22.36
C PRO A 44 5.42 12.33 22.83
N GLY A 45 4.67 13.05 22.01
CA GLY A 45 3.22 12.91 21.95
C GLY A 45 2.85 11.50 21.44
N PRO A 46 1.63 11.30 20.90
CA PRO A 46 1.27 10.00 20.35
C PRO A 46 2.18 9.61 19.17
N ALA A 47 2.69 8.38 19.17
CA ALA A 47 3.63 7.90 18.16
C ALA A 47 3.08 8.01 16.74
N ILE A 48 3.88 8.47 15.79
CA ILE A 48 3.43 8.62 14.39
C ILE A 48 3.52 7.26 13.68
N CYS A 49 2.43 6.79 13.10
CA CYS A 49 2.43 5.54 12.33
C CYS A 49 2.59 5.81 10.82
N SER A 50 3.42 5.01 10.15
CA SER A 50 3.76 5.18 8.73
C SER A 50 3.98 3.83 8.04
N THR A 51 3.44 3.68 6.83
CA THR A 51 3.76 2.58 5.91
C THR A 51 5.12 2.74 5.22
N LEU A 52 5.77 3.90 5.35
CA LEU A 52 7.14 4.14 4.88
C LEU A 52 8.14 3.46 5.81
N ARG A 53 9.19 2.89 5.23
CA ARG A 53 10.26 2.19 5.98
C ARG A 53 11.36 3.09 6.50
N THR A 54 11.39 4.35 6.04
CA THR A 54 12.43 5.31 6.38
C THR A 54 11.81 6.47 7.16
N ALA A 55 12.64 7.10 8.00
CA ALA A 55 12.26 8.34 8.66
C ALA A 55 12.07 9.48 7.61
N PRO A 56 11.30 10.52 7.95
CA PRO A 56 11.22 11.74 7.14
C PRO A 56 12.60 12.40 6.99
N GLU A 57 12.77 13.20 5.94
CA GLU A 57 13.95 14.06 5.78
C GLU A 57 14.08 14.98 6.98
N GLY A 58 15.28 15.09 7.55
CA GLY A 58 15.48 15.82 8.81
C GLY A 58 15.63 14.90 10.03
N PHE A 59 15.29 13.62 9.91
CA PHE A 59 15.27 12.67 11.03
C PHE A 59 16.07 11.40 10.73
N ALA A 60 16.62 10.80 11.78
CA ALA A 60 17.22 9.48 11.76
C ALA A 60 16.61 8.59 12.85
N VAL A 61 16.65 7.28 12.65
CA VAL A 61 16.27 6.31 13.70
C VAL A 61 17.41 6.25 14.71
N SER A 62 17.17 6.75 15.92
CA SER A 62 18.15 6.72 17.02
C SER A 62 18.17 5.36 17.73
N SER A 63 17.01 4.72 17.86
CA SER A 63 16.90 3.36 18.41
C SER A 63 15.68 2.62 17.87
N THR A 64 15.80 1.30 17.76
CA THR A 64 14.68 0.40 17.46
C THR A 64 14.20 -0.22 18.76
N LEU A 65 12.92 -0.03 19.09
CA LEU A 65 12.31 -0.50 20.33
C LEU A 65 11.69 -1.90 20.18
N GLY A 66 11.36 -2.29 18.96
CA GLY A 66 10.85 -3.63 18.65
C GLY A 66 9.73 -3.61 17.62
N ILE A 67 9.13 -4.79 17.40
CA ILE A 67 7.96 -4.94 16.54
C ILE A 67 6.71 -4.70 17.37
N VAL A 68 5.82 -3.84 16.90
CA VAL A 68 4.49 -3.62 17.45
C VAL A 68 3.44 -4.23 16.54
N THR A 69 2.44 -4.86 17.15
CA THR A 69 1.32 -5.47 16.45
C THR A 69 0.02 -5.04 17.09
N ALA A 70 -1.02 -4.87 16.28
CA ALA A 70 -2.37 -4.61 16.77
C ALA A 70 -3.39 -5.31 15.89
N ALA A 71 -4.44 -5.83 16.50
CA ALA A 71 -5.54 -6.46 15.80
C ALA A 71 -6.88 -5.86 16.21
N ALA A 72 -7.82 -5.85 15.26
CA ALA A 72 -9.20 -5.49 15.50
C ALA A 72 -10.12 -6.32 14.60
N LEU A 73 -11.30 -6.64 15.13
CA LEU A 73 -12.32 -7.41 14.45
C LEU A 73 -13.40 -6.46 13.95
N SER A 74 -13.94 -6.75 12.77
CA SER A 74 -15.15 -6.10 12.29
C SER A 74 -16.29 -6.34 13.29
N PRO A 75 -17.05 -5.29 13.66
CA PRO A 75 -18.20 -5.42 14.55
C PRO A 75 -19.37 -6.16 13.88
N TYR A 76 -19.39 -6.24 12.54
CA TYR A 76 -20.47 -6.86 11.78
C TYR A 76 -20.14 -8.31 11.43
N ARG A 77 -21.12 -9.19 11.61
CA ARG A 77 -21.04 -10.63 11.33
C ARG A 77 -21.95 -10.93 10.14
N ASP A 78 -21.48 -10.69 8.92
CA ASP A 78 -22.36 -10.69 7.74
C ASP A 78 -22.23 -11.92 6.84
N TYR A 79 -22.15 -13.12 7.45
CA TYR A 79 -22.51 -14.38 6.76
C TYR A 79 -24.01 -14.70 6.95
N GLY A 80 -24.86 -13.70 6.77
CA GLY A 80 -26.30 -13.90 6.71
C GLY A 80 -26.69 -14.57 5.40
N ARG A 81 -26.94 -15.89 5.42
CA ARG A 81 -27.44 -16.72 4.30
C ARG A 81 -28.82 -16.31 3.73
N GLY A 82 -29.32 -15.10 4.00
CA GLY A 82 -30.66 -14.65 3.65
C GLY A 82 -30.67 -13.38 2.79
N GLY A 83 -30.96 -13.54 1.49
CA GLY A 83 -31.87 -12.69 0.70
C GLY A 83 -31.64 -11.17 0.54
N GLY A 84 -30.58 -10.57 1.08
CA GLY A 84 -30.38 -9.11 1.11
C GLY A 84 -29.00 -8.64 0.66
N TYR A 85 -28.45 -9.24 -0.40
CA TYR A 85 -27.03 -9.14 -0.74
C TYR A 85 -26.51 -7.72 -1.05
N SER A 86 -27.33 -6.73 -1.41
CA SER A 86 -26.83 -5.36 -1.66
C SER A 86 -26.64 -4.53 -0.38
N ARG A 87 -27.51 -4.68 0.63
CA ARG A 87 -27.44 -3.90 1.88
C ARG A 87 -26.41 -4.45 2.88
N ASN A 88 -26.16 -5.75 2.86
CA ASN A 88 -25.15 -6.38 3.73
C ASN A 88 -23.72 -6.01 3.31
N ASN A 89 -23.51 -5.76 2.02
CA ASN A 89 -22.21 -5.48 1.42
C ASN A 89 -21.60 -4.14 1.87
N GLN A 90 -22.40 -3.07 1.90
CA GLN A 90 -21.95 -1.78 2.44
C GLN A 90 -21.66 -1.84 3.95
N ARG A 91 -22.41 -2.67 4.68
CA ARG A 91 -22.17 -2.89 6.12
C ARG A 91 -20.86 -3.63 6.36
N THR A 92 -20.54 -4.66 5.57
CA THR A 92 -19.25 -5.35 5.62
C THR A 92 -18.09 -4.38 5.39
N ALA A 93 -18.11 -3.59 4.31
CA ALA A 93 -17.08 -2.61 4.01
C ALA A 93 -16.88 -1.59 5.15
N MET A 94 -17.98 -1.13 5.75
CA MET A 94 -17.95 -0.25 6.91
C MET A 94 -17.33 -0.94 8.13
N GLY A 95 -17.64 -2.21 8.37
CA GLY A 95 -17.08 -2.99 9.46
C GLY A 95 -15.58 -3.21 9.34
N GLU A 96 -15.10 -3.46 8.12
CA GLU A 96 -13.68 -3.57 7.83
C GLU A 96 -12.96 -2.23 8.02
N LEU A 97 -13.56 -1.13 7.57
CA LEU A 97 -13.02 0.20 7.80
C LEU A 97 -12.95 0.52 9.30
N VAL A 98 -13.97 0.13 10.07
CA VAL A 98 -13.98 0.26 11.54
C VAL A 98 -12.86 -0.57 12.17
N ALA A 99 -12.71 -1.84 11.77
CA ALA A 99 -11.63 -2.70 12.25
C ALA A 99 -10.26 -2.08 11.92
N LEU A 100 -10.07 -1.60 10.70
CA LEU A 100 -8.84 -0.99 10.26
C LEU A 100 -8.47 0.25 11.09
N ARG A 101 -9.43 1.16 11.30
CA ARG A 101 -9.24 2.35 12.15
C ARG A 101 -8.95 1.99 13.61
N GLN A 102 -9.62 0.99 14.15
CA GLN A 102 -9.33 0.50 15.51
C GLN A 102 -7.94 -0.12 15.62
N ALA A 103 -7.51 -0.91 14.63
CA ALA A 103 -6.16 -1.47 14.60
C ALA A 103 -5.10 -0.35 14.51
N MET A 104 -5.35 0.70 13.73
CA MET A 104 -4.48 1.89 13.64
C MET A 104 -4.33 2.61 14.98
N ALA A 105 -5.44 2.83 15.70
CA ALA A 105 -5.39 3.46 17.02
C ALA A 105 -4.64 2.58 18.04
N LYS A 106 -4.86 1.27 18.01
CA LYS A 106 -4.20 0.32 18.92
C LYS A 106 -2.68 0.21 18.67
N ILE A 107 -2.23 0.17 17.41
CA ILE A 107 -0.78 0.09 17.12
C ILE A 107 -0.05 1.37 17.54
N GLN A 108 -0.70 2.53 17.36
CA GLN A 108 -0.18 3.82 17.85
C GLN A 108 -0.07 3.84 19.38
N ALA A 109 -1.13 3.42 20.08
CA ALA A 109 -1.11 3.36 21.54
C ALA A 109 -0.05 2.39 22.07
N ALA A 110 0.08 1.21 21.46
CA ALA A 110 1.10 0.23 21.80
C ALA A 110 2.52 0.80 21.63
N ALA A 111 2.81 1.44 20.50
CA ALA A 111 4.11 2.06 20.27
C ALA A 111 4.40 3.22 21.24
N THR A 112 3.39 4.04 21.53
CA THR A 112 3.51 5.12 22.52
C THR A 112 3.83 4.57 23.90
N SER A 113 3.20 3.46 24.31
CA SER A 113 3.50 2.80 25.59
C SER A 113 4.92 2.24 25.69
N MET A 114 5.56 1.96 24.54
CA MET A 114 6.97 1.58 24.48
C MET A 114 7.92 2.79 24.51
N GLY A 115 7.39 4.02 24.49
CA GLY A 115 8.18 5.24 24.39
C GLY A 115 8.73 5.48 22.99
N ALA A 116 8.03 5.01 21.95
CA ALA A 116 8.36 5.25 20.54
C ALA A 116 7.89 6.62 20.07
N ASP A 117 8.67 7.24 19.19
CA ASP A 117 8.27 8.46 18.47
C ASP A 117 7.48 8.10 17.21
N ALA A 118 7.77 6.95 16.62
CA ALA A 118 7.12 6.48 15.40
C ALA A 118 7.02 4.96 15.30
N VAL A 119 6.10 4.52 14.45
CA VAL A 119 6.02 3.17 13.92
C VAL A 119 6.27 3.23 12.42
N LEU A 120 7.40 2.68 11.99
CA LEU A 120 7.78 2.65 10.58
C LEU A 120 7.45 1.30 9.93
N GLY A 121 7.24 1.33 8.62
CA GLY A 121 7.02 0.15 7.80
C GLY A 121 5.73 -0.59 8.12
N VAL A 122 4.68 0.13 8.55
CA VAL A 122 3.38 -0.46 8.86
C VAL A 122 2.85 -1.25 7.66
N LYS A 123 2.49 -2.50 7.90
CA LYS A 123 1.83 -3.39 6.95
C LYS A 123 0.44 -3.75 7.47
N ILE A 124 -0.48 -3.91 6.52
CA ILE A 124 -1.80 -4.49 6.75
C ILE A 124 -1.79 -5.95 6.35
N GLU A 125 -2.39 -6.77 7.21
CA GLU A 125 -2.80 -8.14 6.91
C GLU A 125 -4.29 -8.23 7.22
N ALA A 126 -5.08 -8.60 6.20
CA ALA A 126 -6.47 -8.98 6.39
C ALA A 126 -6.54 -10.49 6.55
N LEU A 127 -7.27 -10.93 7.56
CA LEU A 127 -7.56 -12.33 7.80
C LEU A 127 -9.08 -12.48 7.89
N SER A 128 -9.68 -13.12 6.88
CA SER A 128 -11.02 -13.68 7.01
C SER A 128 -10.96 -14.83 8.00
N ILE A 129 -11.66 -14.68 9.13
CA ILE A 129 -11.76 -15.74 10.12
C ILE A 129 -13.03 -16.53 9.81
N TRP A 130 -12.86 -17.62 9.05
CA TRP A 130 -13.95 -18.50 8.60
C TRP A 130 -14.90 -18.92 9.74
N ASN A 131 -14.35 -19.32 10.89
CA ASN A 131 -15.16 -19.78 12.04
C ASN A 131 -15.90 -18.66 12.76
N CYS A 132 -15.46 -17.40 12.62
CA CYS A 132 -16.07 -16.26 13.28
C CYS A 132 -16.99 -15.46 12.35
N SER A 133 -16.99 -15.77 11.04
CA SER A 133 -17.76 -15.02 10.04
C SER A 133 -17.45 -13.51 10.08
N ARG A 134 -16.20 -13.15 10.38
CA ARG A 134 -15.75 -11.79 10.63
C ARG A 134 -14.37 -11.54 10.04
N PHE A 135 -14.23 -10.34 9.50
CA PHE A 135 -12.96 -9.78 9.10
C PHE A 135 -12.11 -9.40 10.32
N MET A 136 -10.84 -9.79 10.30
CA MET A 136 -9.83 -9.30 11.24
C MET A 136 -8.79 -8.48 10.49
N CYS A 137 -8.60 -7.23 10.92
CA CYS A 137 -7.46 -6.43 10.51
C CYS A 137 -6.32 -6.63 11.51
N VAL A 138 -5.14 -6.96 10.98
CA VAL A 138 -3.89 -6.98 11.75
C VAL A 138 -2.93 -5.95 11.14
N LEU A 139 -2.44 -5.03 11.97
CA LEU A 139 -1.37 -4.11 11.62
C LEU A 139 -0.09 -4.50 12.34
N LYS A 140 1.03 -4.37 11.64
CA LYS A 140 2.37 -4.65 12.19
C LYS A 140 3.35 -3.61 11.69
N GLY A 141 4.27 -3.17 12.55
CA GLY A 141 5.33 -2.24 12.19
C GLY A 141 6.46 -2.26 13.20
N THR A 142 7.48 -1.45 12.96
CA THR A 142 8.64 -1.33 13.85
C THR A 142 8.52 -0.05 14.65
N ALA A 143 8.42 -0.16 15.97
CA ALA A 143 8.47 0.97 16.89
C ALA A 143 9.92 1.48 17.00
N VAL A 144 10.10 2.79 16.80
CA VAL A 144 11.41 3.43 16.77
C VAL A 144 11.40 4.73 17.55
N ARG A 145 12.57 5.13 18.03
CA ARG A 145 12.86 6.51 18.39
C ARG A 145 13.55 7.24 17.25
N LEU A 146 13.26 8.52 17.14
CA LEU A 146 13.81 9.41 16.14
C LEU A 146 14.69 10.46 16.79
N SER A 147 15.70 10.91 16.06
CA SER A 147 16.53 12.05 16.41
C SER A 147 16.60 13.00 15.22
N GLN A 148 16.64 14.31 15.50
CA GLN A 148 16.60 15.34 14.47
C GLN A 148 18.01 15.88 14.19
N PHE A 149 18.29 16.24 12.93
CA PHE A 149 19.51 16.99 12.61
C PHE A 149 19.38 18.44 13.12
N GLU A 150 20.43 19.00 13.73
CA GLU A 150 20.44 20.41 14.15
C GLU A 150 20.30 21.39 12.97
N GLU A 151 20.79 21.02 11.80
CA GLU A 151 20.64 21.79 10.56
C GLU A 151 19.40 21.33 9.78
N MET A 152 18.22 21.86 10.10
CA MET A 152 17.13 21.84 9.12
C MET A 152 17.42 22.89 8.05
N VAL A 153 17.87 22.44 6.88
CA VAL A 153 17.90 23.28 5.68
C VAL A 153 16.46 23.67 5.35
N ASP A 154 16.21 24.95 5.07
CA ASP A 154 14.91 25.44 4.62
C ASP A 154 14.38 24.58 3.47
N GLN A 155 13.30 23.86 3.74
CA GLN A 155 12.67 22.98 2.76
C GLN A 155 11.71 23.82 1.92
N ILE A 156 11.90 23.82 0.61
CA ILE A 156 10.98 24.48 -0.32
C ILE A 156 9.71 23.64 -0.40
N PRO A 157 8.54 24.16 0.01
CA PRO A 157 7.30 23.42 -0.05
C PRO A 157 7.00 23.00 -1.49
N TYR A 158 6.68 21.73 -1.69
CA TYR A 158 6.22 21.28 -3.00
C TYR A 158 4.73 21.58 -3.14
N HIS A 159 4.41 22.62 -3.90
CA HIS A 159 3.05 22.95 -4.27
C HIS A 159 2.77 22.42 -5.67
N HIS A 160 2.07 21.29 -5.72
CA HIS A 160 1.44 20.83 -6.95
C HIS A 160 -0.07 21.00 -6.82
N SER A 161 -0.76 21.21 -7.95
CA SER A 161 -2.23 21.29 -7.99
C SER A 161 -2.92 19.97 -7.65
N ARG A 162 -2.14 18.92 -7.34
CA ARG A 162 -2.60 17.54 -7.12
C ARG A 162 -1.80 16.90 -5.99
N VAL A 163 -2.41 15.93 -5.33
CA VAL A 163 -1.74 15.07 -4.33
C VAL A 163 -0.96 13.97 -5.05
N GLU A 164 0.30 13.75 -4.72
CA GLU A 164 1.05 12.59 -5.24
C GLU A 164 0.59 11.30 -4.56
N VAL A 165 0.21 10.27 -5.33
CA VAL A 165 -0.35 9.03 -4.77
C VAL A 165 0.45 7.83 -5.24
N SER A 166 1.11 7.14 -4.32
CA SER A 166 2.13 6.14 -4.64
C SER A 166 2.08 4.90 -3.77
N ALA A 167 2.24 3.72 -4.40
CA ALA A 167 2.54 2.48 -3.69
C ALA A 167 4.05 2.34 -3.36
N MET A 168 4.89 3.21 -3.94
CA MET A 168 6.34 3.20 -3.75
C MET A 168 6.73 3.67 -2.35
N GLN A 169 7.93 3.30 -1.93
CA GLN A 169 8.46 3.64 -0.60
C GLN A 169 9.24 4.95 -0.58
N THR A 170 9.61 5.48 -1.75
CA THR A 170 10.41 6.68 -1.91
C THR A 170 9.70 7.60 -2.90
N PRO A 171 9.71 8.93 -2.67
CA PRO A 171 9.15 9.89 -3.61
C PRO A 171 10.03 10.01 -4.87
N ALA A 172 9.62 10.87 -5.80
CA ALA A 172 10.45 11.26 -6.94
C ALA A 172 11.82 11.78 -6.47
N LYS A 173 12.86 11.64 -7.31
CA LYS A 173 14.26 11.90 -6.90
C LYS A 173 14.52 13.32 -6.39
N HIS A 174 13.77 14.30 -6.91
CA HIS A 174 13.88 15.70 -6.55
C HIS A 174 12.97 16.10 -5.37
N LEU A 175 12.21 15.17 -4.82
CA LEU A 175 11.34 15.37 -3.68
C LEU A 175 11.85 14.60 -2.47
N CYS A 176 11.43 15.02 -1.29
CA CYS A 176 11.61 14.30 -0.03
C CYS A 176 10.31 14.35 0.79
N VAL A 177 10.16 13.40 1.72
CA VAL A 177 9.09 13.45 2.72
C VAL A 177 9.57 14.34 3.86
N SER A 178 9.07 15.57 3.92
CA SER A 178 9.42 16.54 4.96
C SER A 178 8.71 16.25 6.28
N ARG A 179 7.48 15.75 6.19
CA ARG A 179 6.67 15.42 7.36
C ARG A 179 5.76 14.24 7.09
N VAL A 180 5.57 13.40 8.11
CA VAL A 180 4.53 12.38 8.13
C VAL A 180 3.39 12.86 9.01
N LEU A 181 2.17 12.79 8.49
CA LEU A 181 0.95 13.21 9.17
C LEU A 181 0.19 12.02 9.78
N GLY A 182 0.57 10.80 9.40
CA GLY A 182 0.05 9.55 9.94
C GLY A 182 -0.46 8.62 8.86
N LEU A 183 -1.16 7.57 9.28
CA LEU A 183 -1.80 6.63 8.40
C LEU A 183 -3.16 7.16 7.91
N VAL A 184 -3.47 6.91 6.65
CA VAL A 184 -4.80 7.05 6.06
C VAL A 184 -5.28 5.70 5.54
N SER A 185 -6.58 5.46 5.60
CA SER A 185 -7.15 4.16 5.24
C SER A 185 -8.48 4.28 4.48
N SER A 186 -8.75 3.33 3.60
CA SER A 186 -10.01 3.26 2.85
C SER A 186 -10.35 1.81 2.55
N VAL A 187 -11.64 1.51 2.38
CA VAL A 187 -12.10 0.20 1.93
C VAL A 187 -12.93 0.39 0.66
N GLY A 188 -12.49 -0.25 -0.42
CA GLY A 188 -13.30 -0.45 -1.63
C GLY A 188 -14.03 -1.78 -1.55
N TYR A 189 -15.26 -1.86 -2.04
CA TYR A 189 -16.08 -3.05 -1.94
C TYR A 189 -16.70 -3.45 -3.27
N ARG A 190 -16.38 -4.66 -3.76
CA ARG A 190 -16.99 -5.23 -4.97
C ARG A 190 -18.24 -6.03 -4.63
N GLN A 191 -19.35 -5.72 -5.31
CA GLN A 191 -20.63 -6.38 -5.05
C GLN A 191 -20.57 -7.88 -5.37
N TRP A 192 -21.11 -8.70 -4.47
CA TRP A 192 -21.33 -10.12 -4.72
C TRP A 192 -22.35 -10.35 -5.85
N ARG A 193 -21.95 -11.13 -6.86
CA ARG A 193 -22.83 -11.72 -7.86
C ARG A 193 -22.57 -13.22 -7.85
N TRP A 194 -23.61 -14.06 -7.77
CA TRP A 194 -23.45 -15.52 -7.92
C TRP A 194 -22.86 -15.83 -9.30
N GLY A 195 -21.54 -16.00 -9.36
CA GLY A 195 -20.83 -16.41 -10.57
C GLY A 195 -20.97 -17.89 -10.92
N GLY A 196 -21.77 -18.64 -10.14
CA GLY A 196 -21.94 -20.09 -10.28
C GLY A 196 -22.62 -20.52 -11.59
N PHE A 197 -23.42 -19.66 -12.23
CA PHE A 197 -24.17 -20.01 -13.46
C PHE A 197 -24.39 -18.80 -14.41
N GLY A 198 -23.64 -17.70 -14.24
CA GLY A 198 -23.90 -16.43 -14.91
C GLY A 198 -23.22 -16.25 -16.27
N VAL A 199 -23.99 -15.78 -17.25
CA VAL A 199 -23.57 -15.34 -18.60
C VAL A 199 -22.35 -14.39 -18.55
N ALA A 200 -21.44 -14.47 -19.53
CA ALA A 200 -20.21 -13.67 -19.63
C ALA A 200 -20.38 -12.15 -19.39
N SER A 201 -21.57 -11.60 -19.64
CA SER A 201 -21.93 -10.19 -19.39
C SER A 201 -22.02 -9.81 -17.90
N ASN A 202 -22.30 -10.76 -17.00
CA ASN A 202 -22.24 -10.50 -15.55
C ASN A 202 -20.80 -10.38 -15.07
N ARG A 203 -19.89 -11.13 -15.70
CA ARG A 203 -18.48 -11.22 -15.34
C ARG A 203 -17.67 -10.00 -15.78
N ARG A 204 -17.88 -9.48 -17.00
CA ARG A 204 -17.26 -8.19 -17.40
C ARG A 204 -17.63 -7.05 -16.44
N ARG A 205 -18.90 -6.99 -16.03
CA ARG A 205 -19.38 -6.04 -15.04
C ARG A 205 -18.71 -6.20 -13.67
N ASP A 206 -18.25 -7.40 -13.32
CA ASP A 206 -17.50 -7.63 -12.08
C ASP A 206 -16.08 -7.06 -12.15
N ALA A 207 -15.40 -7.20 -13.30
CA ALA A 207 -14.10 -6.58 -13.54
C ALA A 207 -14.19 -5.05 -13.55
N GLU A 208 -15.21 -4.48 -14.21
CA GLU A 208 -15.51 -3.04 -14.20
C GLU A 208 -15.80 -2.55 -12.77
N SER A 209 -16.62 -3.29 -12.02
CA SER A 209 -16.93 -2.95 -10.63
C SER A 209 -15.68 -2.99 -9.73
N GLU A 210 -14.74 -3.92 -9.93
CA GLU A 210 -13.47 -3.92 -9.20
C GLU A 210 -12.66 -2.64 -9.48
N GLN A 211 -12.63 -2.18 -10.74
CA GLN A 211 -11.93 -0.95 -11.12
C GLN A 211 -12.55 0.28 -10.48
N GLU A 212 -13.87 0.41 -10.55
CA GLU A 212 -14.60 1.54 -9.96
C GLU A 212 -14.40 1.60 -8.44
N THR A 213 -14.49 0.44 -7.78
CA THR A 213 -14.40 0.36 -6.31
C THR A 213 -12.99 0.60 -5.80
N PHE A 214 -11.98 0.11 -6.50
CA PHE A 214 -10.58 0.43 -6.19
C PHE A 214 -10.29 1.92 -6.41
N SER A 215 -10.76 2.50 -7.52
CA SER A 215 -10.59 3.93 -7.81
C SER A 215 -11.28 4.81 -6.77
N ALA A 216 -12.49 4.45 -6.33
CA ALA A 216 -13.19 5.14 -5.26
C ALA A 216 -12.43 5.07 -3.92
N ALA A 217 -11.85 3.90 -3.58
CA ALA A 217 -11.03 3.75 -2.38
C ALA A 217 -9.78 4.65 -2.43
N VAL A 218 -9.07 4.68 -3.56
CA VAL A 218 -7.93 5.59 -3.77
C VAL A 218 -8.35 7.06 -3.61
N ASN A 219 -9.47 7.48 -4.19
CA ASN A 219 -9.98 8.84 -4.02
C ASN A 219 -10.33 9.16 -2.56
N SER A 220 -10.90 8.20 -1.83
CA SER A 220 -11.16 8.33 -0.38
C SER A 220 -9.87 8.48 0.43
N LEU A 221 -8.77 7.83 0.04
CA LEU A 221 -7.46 8.06 0.68
C LEU A 221 -6.94 9.47 0.43
N ILE A 222 -7.04 9.94 -0.82
CA ILE A 222 -6.61 11.28 -1.22
C ILE A 222 -7.35 12.33 -0.39
N GLN A 223 -8.68 12.23 -0.31
CA GLN A 223 -9.49 13.17 0.47
C GLN A 223 -9.12 13.19 1.95
N GLN A 224 -8.91 12.02 2.56
CA GLN A 224 -8.48 11.95 3.97
C GLN A 224 -7.09 12.56 4.17
N ALA A 225 -6.17 12.34 3.23
CA ALA A 225 -4.84 12.92 3.30
C ALA A 225 -4.88 14.45 3.16
N GLN A 226 -5.69 14.98 2.22
CA GLN A 226 -5.90 16.42 2.05
C GLN A 226 -6.50 17.06 3.31
N GLN A 227 -7.48 16.39 3.93
CA GLN A 227 -8.07 16.84 5.21
C GLN A 227 -7.04 16.89 6.34
N ALA A 228 -6.02 16.03 6.31
CA ALA A 228 -4.90 16.07 7.25
C ALA A 228 -3.83 17.13 6.90
N GLY A 229 -3.97 17.84 5.77
CA GLY A 229 -2.99 18.82 5.28
C GLY A 229 -1.85 18.20 4.46
N ALA A 230 -2.02 16.97 3.97
CA ALA A 230 -1.04 16.28 3.14
C ALA A 230 -1.11 16.73 1.68
N ASN A 231 0.05 16.79 1.01
CA ASN A 231 0.15 16.90 -0.45
C ASN A 231 0.61 15.57 -1.10
N GLY A 232 0.75 14.49 -0.32
CA GLY A 232 1.04 13.16 -0.83
C GLY A 232 0.44 12.02 0.02
N VAL A 233 0.19 10.89 -0.63
CA VAL A 233 -0.10 9.60 -0.01
C VAL A 233 0.92 8.59 -0.53
N MET A 234 1.75 8.06 0.36
CA MET A 234 2.86 7.19 -0.03
C MET A 234 2.81 5.82 0.63
N GLY A 235 3.55 4.89 0.03
CA GLY A 235 3.73 3.55 0.56
C GLY A 235 2.44 2.76 0.66
N ILE A 236 1.46 3.05 -0.19
CA ILE A 236 0.14 2.41 -0.15
C ILE A 236 0.31 0.89 -0.15
N LYS A 237 -0.29 0.26 0.84
CA LYS A 237 -0.48 -1.18 0.96
C LYS A 237 -1.93 -1.46 0.75
N TRP A 238 -2.21 -2.52 0.00
CA TRP A 238 -3.54 -3.08 -0.08
C TRP A 238 -3.49 -4.57 0.20
N THR A 239 -4.58 -5.04 0.75
CA THR A 239 -4.89 -6.46 0.87
C THR A 239 -6.27 -6.66 0.26
N HIS A 240 -6.39 -7.73 -0.51
CA HIS A 240 -7.69 -8.20 -0.95
C HIS A 240 -8.13 -9.28 0.04
N ASP A 241 -9.37 -9.22 0.48
CA ASP A 241 -9.99 -10.33 1.19
C ASP A 241 -10.88 -11.08 0.21
N ASP A 242 -10.51 -12.30 -0.16
CA ASP A 242 -11.24 -13.09 -1.16
C ASP A 242 -12.66 -13.45 -0.68
N ASP A 243 -12.83 -13.63 0.64
CA ASP A 243 -14.13 -13.95 1.24
C ASP A 243 -15.03 -12.71 1.33
N HIS A 244 -14.43 -11.56 1.66
CA HIS A 244 -15.16 -10.31 1.87
C HIS A 244 -15.21 -9.38 0.66
N ARG A 245 -14.46 -9.71 -0.41
CA ARG A 245 -14.39 -9.01 -1.72
C ARG A 245 -14.12 -7.52 -1.58
N SER A 246 -13.32 -7.21 -0.58
CA SER A 246 -12.94 -5.87 -0.23
C SER A 246 -11.48 -5.64 -0.56
N SER A 247 -11.20 -4.44 -1.01
CA SER A 247 -9.85 -3.93 -1.14
C SER A 247 -9.63 -2.96 0.01
N CYS A 248 -8.94 -3.44 1.04
CA CYS A 248 -8.52 -2.61 2.17
C CYS A 248 -7.20 -1.93 1.83
N LEU A 249 -7.18 -0.60 1.74
CA LEU A 249 -5.99 0.18 1.47
C LEU A 249 -5.55 0.95 2.72
N VAL A 250 -4.24 0.99 2.93
CA VAL A 250 -3.56 1.81 3.97
C VAL A 250 -2.39 2.52 3.33
N GLY A 251 -2.31 3.83 3.50
CA GLY A 251 -1.18 4.66 3.05
C GLY A 251 -0.67 5.57 4.16
N THR A 252 0.42 6.25 3.88
CA THR A 252 0.95 7.32 4.75
C THR A 252 0.61 8.67 4.15
N ALA A 253 -0.11 9.50 4.88
CA ALA A 253 -0.29 10.90 4.53
C ALA A 253 1.02 11.66 4.82
N VAL A 254 1.56 12.34 3.81
CA VAL A 254 2.85 13.00 3.87
C VAL A 254 2.78 14.43 3.36
N VAL A 255 3.69 15.26 3.88
CA VAL A 255 4.11 16.49 3.23
C VAL A 255 5.37 16.18 2.44
N LEU A 256 5.31 16.44 1.15
CA LEU A 256 6.42 16.42 0.23
C LEU A 256 6.99 17.83 0.10
N SER A 257 8.30 17.91 0.06
CA SER A 257 9.06 19.13 -0.20
C SER A 257 10.09 18.86 -1.29
N GLN A 258 10.55 19.92 -1.96
CA GLN A 258 11.67 19.79 -2.86
C GLN A 258 12.93 19.47 -2.06
N LYS A 259 13.71 18.50 -2.53
CA LYS A 259 14.96 18.13 -1.91
C LYS A 259 16.00 19.25 -2.13
N PRO A 260 16.68 19.73 -1.07
CA PRO A 260 17.68 20.79 -1.21
C PRO A 260 18.77 20.43 -2.22
N GLY A 261 19.10 21.37 -3.11
CA GLY A 261 20.14 21.19 -4.13
C GLY A 261 19.78 20.23 -5.28
N VAL A 262 18.56 19.67 -5.31
CA VAL A 262 18.09 18.81 -6.40
C VAL A 262 16.97 19.53 -7.15
N PRO A 263 17.24 20.13 -8.32
CA PRO A 263 16.19 20.75 -9.12
C PRO A 263 15.19 19.72 -9.65
N PRO A 264 13.95 20.11 -9.92
CA PRO A 264 13.03 19.27 -10.69
C PRO A 264 13.63 18.99 -12.08
N PRO A 265 13.30 17.84 -12.69
CA PRO A 265 13.78 17.50 -14.02
C PRO A 265 13.33 18.55 -15.05
N SER A 266 14.23 18.92 -15.95
CA SER A 266 13.98 19.94 -16.99
C SER A 266 13.10 19.45 -18.13
N SER A 267 13.03 18.13 -18.35
CA SER A 267 12.14 17.52 -19.33
C SER A 267 11.53 16.22 -18.80
N LEU A 268 10.28 15.99 -19.19
CA LEU A 268 9.57 14.73 -18.97
C LEU A 268 9.67 13.91 -20.25
N ASP A 269 10.74 13.14 -20.37
CA ASP A 269 10.86 12.19 -21.45
C ASP A 269 11.51 10.90 -20.93
N SER A 270 10.85 9.78 -21.24
CA SER A 270 11.41 8.47 -20.95
C SER A 270 12.30 7.94 -22.08
N GLY A 271 12.22 8.53 -23.28
CA GLY A 271 12.85 8.04 -24.51
C GLY A 271 12.40 6.62 -24.89
N ARG A 272 11.27 6.15 -24.34
CA ARG A 272 10.79 4.78 -24.44
C ARG A 272 9.29 4.74 -24.67
N ASN A 273 8.83 3.65 -25.29
CA ASN A 273 7.42 3.29 -25.29
C ASN A 273 6.96 2.98 -23.86
N PHE A 274 5.67 3.14 -23.62
CA PHE A 274 5.04 2.80 -22.35
C PHE A 274 5.41 1.37 -21.90
N PHE A 275 5.69 1.19 -20.61
CA PHE A 275 6.01 -0.14 -20.07
C PHE A 275 5.45 -0.39 -18.67
N LEU A 276 5.28 -1.67 -18.35
CA LEU A 276 4.92 -2.17 -17.03
C LEU A 276 6.14 -2.84 -16.39
N SER A 277 6.32 -2.67 -15.08
CA SER A 277 7.40 -3.34 -14.34
C SER A 277 6.95 -3.75 -12.95
N ASN A 278 7.34 -4.97 -12.55
CA ASN A 278 7.18 -5.43 -11.17
C ASN A 278 8.21 -4.77 -10.24
N SER A 279 9.28 -4.17 -10.80
CA SER A 279 10.24 -3.38 -10.03
C SER A 279 9.60 -2.08 -9.56
N ARG A 280 9.87 -1.69 -8.31
CA ARG A 280 9.49 -0.37 -7.77
C ARG A 280 10.50 0.73 -8.13
N SER A 281 11.63 0.35 -8.71
CA SER A 281 12.65 1.28 -9.18
C SER A 281 12.58 1.40 -10.70
N PRO A 282 12.76 2.62 -11.26
CA PRO A 282 12.86 2.78 -12.70
C PRO A 282 14.10 2.07 -13.26
N PRO A 283 14.12 1.73 -14.56
CA PRO A 283 15.31 1.20 -15.23
C PRO A 283 16.52 2.15 -15.10
N ALA A 284 17.73 1.61 -15.24
CA ALA A 284 18.95 2.41 -15.28
C ALA A 284 18.86 3.50 -16.37
N GLY A 285 19.38 4.69 -16.06
CA GLY A 285 19.30 5.87 -16.93
C GLY A 285 17.99 6.67 -16.83
N LEU A 286 17.01 6.20 -16.05
CA LEU A 286 15.73 6.89 -15.82
C LEU A 286 15.51 7.16 -14.33
N ALA A 287 14.85 8.28 -14.05
CA ALA A 287 14.37 8.64 -12.72
C ALA A 287 12.86 8.91 -12.77
N VAL A 288 12.17 8.63 -11.66
CA VAL A 288 10.79 9.08 -11.48
C VAL A 288 10.82 10.60 -11.29
N ALA A 289 10.18 11.29 -12.23
CA ALA A 289 9.92 12.71 -12.18
C ALA A 289 8.67 13.00 -11.36
N HIS A 290 7.53 12.41 -11.73
CA HIS A 290 6.28 12.61 -10.99
C HIS A 290 5.58 11.29 -10.73
N THR A 291 4.96 11.19 -9.56
CA THR A 291 4.03 10.11 -9.24
C THR A 291 2.62 10.57 -9.57
N ILE A 292 1.99 9.97 -10.57
CA ILE A 292 0.66 10.41 -11.04
C ILE A 292 -0.45 9.79 -10.19
N GLY A 293 -0.33 8.51 -9.87
CA GLY A 293 -1.35 7.80 -9.11
C GLY A 293 -1.10 6.31 -8.99
N VAL A 294 -1.98 5.63 -8.25
CA VAL A 294 -2.07 4.16 -8.26
C VAL A 294 -3.19 3.77 -9.20
N PHE A 295 -2.88 2.87 -10.13
CA PHE A 295 -3.80 2.38 -11.15
C PHE A 295 -4.07 0.90 -10.94
N SER A 296 -5.24 0.46 -11.42
CA SER A 296 -5.58 -0.96 -11.49
C SER A 296 -6.00 -1.32 -12.92
N GLY A 297 -5.81 -2.58 -13.29
CA GLY A 297 -6.43 -3.18 -14.46
C GLY A 297 -7.04 -4.51 -14.06
N ALA A 298 -8.29 -4.73 -14.43
CA ALA A 298 -9.00 -5.99 -14.17
C ALA A 298 -9.30 -6.64 -15.50
N GLY A 299 -9.00 -7.92 -15.60
CA GLY A 299 -9.29 -8.73 -16.76
C GLY A 299 -9.99 -10.00 -16.33
N ILE A 300 -11.03 -10.37 -17.07
CA ILE A 300 -11.78 -11.58 -16.83
C ILE A 300 -11.84 -12.41 -18.11
N SER A 301 -11.54 -13.70 -18.02
CA SER A 301 -11.59 -14.60 -19.17
C SER A 301 -13.03 -14.89 -19.58
N SER A 302 -13.26 -14.95 -20.88
CA SER A 302 -14.51 -15.39 -21.48
C SER A 302 -14.69 -16.92 -21.46
N LYS A 303 -13.60 -17.67 -21.26
CA LYS A 303 -13.56 -19.13 -21.23
C LYS A 303 -13.60 -19.58 -19.78
N LEU A 304 -14.71 -20.08 -19.26
CA LEU A 304 -14.75 -20.62 -17.89
C LEU A 304 -15.57 -21.90 -17.91
N GLY A 305 -15.01 -22.97 -17.33
CA GLY A 305 -15.62 -24.32 -17.35
C GLY A 305 -14.72 -25.43 -17.92
N GLY A 306 -13.48 -25.12 -18.29
CA GLY A 306 -12.48 -26.15 -18.60
C GLY A 306 -11.80 -26.64 -17.32
N TRP A 307 -11.92 -27.93 -17.02
CA TRP A 307 -11.37 -28.56 -15.82
C TRP A 307 -9.98 -29.17 -16.06
N SER A 308 -9.48 -29.12 -17.30
CA SER A 308 -8.12 -29.57 -17.62
C SER A 308 -7.10 -28.48 -17.30
N THR A 309 -5.89 -28.89 -16.94
CA THR A 309 -4.78 -27.97 -16.61
C THR A 309 -4.45 -27.01 -17.76
N GLN A 310 -4.53 -27.48 -19.02
CA GLN A 310 -4.35 -26.65 -20.21
C GLN A 310 -5.47 -25.62 -20.39
N ALA A 311 -6.72 -26.01 -20.08
CA ALA A 311 -7.82 -25.06 -20.13
C ALA A 311 -7.63 -23.97 -19.06
N ILE A 312 -7.33 -24.32 -17.81
CA ILE A 312 -7.10 -23.35 -16.73
C ILE A 312 -5.96 -22.37 -17.07
N ALA A 313 -4.84 -22.86 -17.60
CA ALA A 313 -3.74 -21.98 -18.02
C ALA A 313 -4.15 -20.98 -19.11
N SER A 314 -4.94 -21.41 -20.10
CA SER A 314 -5.45 -20.52 -21.16
C SER A 314 -6.46 -19.48 -20.67
N ILE A 315 -7.16 -19.77 -19.57
CA ILE A 315 -8.12 -18.88 -18.92
C ILE A 315 -7.36 -17.74 -18.23
N ASP A 316 -6.32 -18.07 -17.48
CA ASP A 316 -5.54 -17.06 -16.76
C ASP A 316 -4.72 -16.17 -17.72
N GLU A 317 -4.27 -16.70 -18.86
CA GLU A 317 -3.56 -15.90 -19.87
C GLU A 317 -4.45 -14.84 -20.53
N GLU A 318 -5.67 -15.21 -20.93
CA GLU A 318 -6.64 -14.26 -21.50
C GLU A 318 -7.00 -13.16 -20.48
N ALA A 319 -7.28 -13.56 -19.24
CA ALA A 319 -7.59 -12.63 -18.15
C ALA A 319 -6.41 -11.68 -17.87
N LEU A 320 -5.17 -12.19 -17.88
CA LEU A 320 -3.97 -11.39 -17.69
C LEU A 320 -3.76 -10.38 -18.82
N GLN A 321 -3.95 -10.79 -20.09
CA GLN A 321 -3.84 -9.89 -21.24
C GLN A 321 -4.87 -8.77 -21.17
N ALA A 322 -6.12 -9.10 -20.80
CA ALA A 322 -7.17 -8.10 -20.61
C ALA A 322 -6.87 -7.13 -19.45
N ALA A 323 -6.39 -7.66 -18.32
CA ALA A 323 -6.01 -6.85 -17.16
C ALA A 323 -4.87 -5.89 -17.51
N ARG A 324 -3.88 -6.38 -18.27
CA ARG A 324 -2.77 -5.59 -18.78
C ARG A 324 -3.25 -4.47 -19.70
N ALA A 325 -4.04 -4.79 -20.72
CA ALA A 325 -4.57 -3.79 -21.65
C ALA A 325 -5.38 -2.69 -20.91
N CYS A 326 -6.19 -3.08 -19.93
CA CYS A 326 -6.93 -2.16 -19.08
C CYS A 326 -6.01 -1.22 -18.29
N LEU A 327 -4.98 -1.76 -17.63
CA LEU A 327 -4.01 -0.98 -16.87
C LEU A 327 -3.21 -0.01 -17.77
N GLU A 328 -2.77 -0.50 -18.93
CA GLU A 328 -2.03 0.30 -19.92
C GLU A 328 -2.88 1.48 -20.43
N ALA A 329 -4.14 1.23 -20.78
CA ALA A 329 -5.06 2.27 -21.24
C ALA A 329 -5.31 3.35 -20.18
N GLN A 330 -5.55 2.97 -18.93
CA GLN A 330 -5.75 3.93 -17.84
C GLN A 330 -4.51 4.79 -17.59
N ALA A 331 -3.34 4.16 -17.49
CA ALA A 331 -2.08 4.86 -17.22
C ALA A 331 -1.68 5.78 -18.38
N ALA A 332 -1.86 5.33 -19.63
CA ALA A 332 -1.62 6.13 -20.82
C ALA A 332 -2.56 7.34 -20.90
N HIS A 333 -3.86 7.16 -20.60
CA HIS A 333 -4.81 8.27 -20.55
C HIS A 333 -4.44 9.33 -19.51
N ALA A 334 -3.83 8.91 -18.40
CA ALA A 334 -3.31 9.81 -17.37
C ALA A 334 -1.94 10.44 -17.71
N GLY A 335 -1.36 10.15 -18.88
CA GLY A 335 -0.07 10.68 -19.32
C GLY A 335 1.13 10.05 -18.61
N CYS A 336 1.02 8.80 -18.15
CA CYS A 336 2.14 8.07 -17.56
C CYS A 336 3.08 7.51 -18.62
N HIS A 337 4.39 7.49 -18.32
CA HIS A 337 5.39 6.79 -19.13
C HIS A 337 5.52 5.31 -18.75
N ALA A 338 5.20 4.96 -17.51
CA ALA A 338 5.26 3.59 -17.04
C ALA A 338 4.34 3.35 -15.84
N VAL A 339 4.09 2.08 -15.54
CA VAL A 339 3.56 1.65 -14.23
C VAL A 339 4.59 0.76 -13.55
N LEU A 340 5.05 1.19 -12.38
CA LEU A 340 6.06 0.51 -11.58
C LEU A 340 5.43 -0.23 -10.39
N GLY A 341 6.15 -1.23 -9.90
CA GLY A 341 5.74 -2.04 -8.76
C GLY A 341 4.46 -2.83 -8.99
N VAL A 342 4.23 -3.28 -10.22
CA VAL A 342 3.02 -4.03 -10.58
C VAL A 342 2.92 -5.31 -9.74
N LYS A 343 1.75 -5.48 -9.10
CA LYS A 343 1.37 -6.68 -8.36
C LYS A 343 0.22 -7.35 -9.09
N LEU A 344 0.33 -8.67 -9.23
CA LEU A 344 -0.72 -9.53 -9.76
C LEU A 344 -1.49 -10.18 -8.59
N GLU A 345 -2.81 -10.13 -8.67
CA GLU A 345 -3.74 -10.79 -7.77
C GLU A 345 -4.76 -11.57 -8.61
N SER A 346 -5.11 -12.79 -8.20
CA SER A 346 -6.11 -13.63 -8.88
C SER A 346 -7.12 -14.10 -7.83
N PRO A 347 -8.10 -13.26 -7.46
CA PRO A 347 -9.00 -13.52 -6.34
C PRO A 347 -10.02 -14.63 -6.63
N GLU A 348 -10.27 -14.93 -7.91
CA GLU A 348 -11.09 -16.05 -8.34
C GLU A 348 -10.65 -16.52 -9.73
N THR A 349 -10.92 -17.79 -10.06
CA THR A 349 -10.49 -18.38 -11.34
C THR A 349 -10.96 -17.54 -12.52
N GLY A 350 -10.01 -17.19 -13.40
CA GLY A 350 -10.27 -16.39 -14.58
C GLY A 350 -10.51 -14.90 -14.33
N LEU A 351 -10.34 -14.38 -13.10
CA LEU A 351 -10.24 -12.94 -12.82
C LEU A 351 -8.80 -12.60 -12.41
N VAL A 352 -8.15 -11.73 -13.17
CA VAL A 352 -6.82 -11.23 -12.88
C VAL A 352 -6.88 -9.73 -12.63
N LEU A 353 -6.24 -9.29 -11.54
CA LEU A 353 -6.07 -7.91 -11.17
C LEU A 353 -4.59 -7.55 -11.22
N LEU A 354 -4.27 -6.47 -11.92
CA LEU A 354 -2.97 -5.83 -11.89
C LEU A 354 -3.09 -4.47 -11.19
N ARG A 355 -2.15 -4.16 -10.30
CA ARG A 355 -2.13 -2.88 -9.56
C ARG A 355 -0.71 -2.35 -9.47
N GLY A 356 -0.51 -1.06 -9.70
CA GLY A 356 0.82 -0.45 -9.65
C GLY A 356 0.78 1.07 -9.59
N THR A 357 1.95 1.69 -9.53
CA THR A 357 2.10 3.15 -9.48
C THR A 357 2.43 3.70 -10.86
N GLY A 358 1.55 4.51 -11.42
CA GLY A 358 1.78 5.23 -12.67
C GLY A 358 2.72 6.40 -12.45
N VAL A 359 3.75 6.50 -13.30
CA VAL A 359 4.82 7.48 -13.15
C VAL A 359 5.11 8.19 -14.47
N GLN A 360 5.53 9.44 -14.36
CA GLN A 360 6.26 10.13 -15.41
C GLN A 360 7.76 10.02 -15.11
N LEU A 361 8.51 9.64 -16.13
CA LEU A 361 9.96 9.45 -16.07
C LEU A 361 10.69 10.60 -16.76
N ALA A 362 11.90 10.86 -16.29
CA ALA A 362 12.88 11.74 -16.92
C ALA A 362 14.20 10.99 -17.08
N GLN A 363 14.97 11.34 -18.10
CA GLN A 363 16.35 10.87 -18.25
C GLN A 363 17.21 11.41 -17.11
N THR A 364 18.07 10.55 -16.56
CA THR A 364 19.10 11.02 -15.64
C THR A 364 20.28 11.55 -16.45
N ALA A 365 20.72 12.79 -16.18
CA ALA A 365 21.99 13.27 -16.70
C ALA A 365 23.10 12.27 -16.34
N SER A 366 23.81 11.80 -17.36
CA SER A 366 24.95 10.87 -17.27
C SER A 366 26.14 11.51 -16.57
#